data_AF-A0A2J5NQG6-F1
#
_entry.id   AF-A0A2J5NQG6-F1
#
_cell.length_a   1.000
_cell.length_b   1.000
_cell.length_c   1.000
_cell.angle_alpha   90.00
_cell.angle_beta   90.00
_cell.angle_gamma   90.00
#
_symmetry.space_group_name_H-M   'P 1'
#
loop_
_entity.id
_entity.type
_entity.pdbx_description
1 polymer ?
#
loop_
_entity_poly.entity_id
_entity_poly.type
_entity_poly.pdbx_seq_one_letter_code
_entity_poly.pdbx_strand_id
1 'polypeptide(L)'
;AQLKESEAQFSAALAASPFADQQAFLAALLDEEARRRLERLKQTLESTLQQNQALAMRAREALDSHRQQPPAETDISQPLERVQEQLQQLTTLLRENSARQGEIRQQLKQNAENQQRQQSLRQQMERAAQEVEDWGWLNALIGSREGDKFRKFAQGLTLDNLVWLANHQLNRLHGRYLLQRKASDALELEVVDTWQADAVRDTRTLSGGESFLVSLALALALSDLVSHKTRIDSLFLDEGFGTLDSETLDTALDALD
;
A
#
# COMPACT_ATOMS: atom_id res chain seq x y z
N ALA A 1 -83.98 -83.75 -2.01
CA ALA A 1 -84.45 -83.05 -0.80
C ALA A 1 -84.06 -81.57 -0.85
N GLN A 2 -82.76 -81.26 -0.95
CA GLN A 2 -82.24 -79.87 -1.02
C GLN A 2 -82.88 -78.98 -2.10
N LEU A 3 -83.18 -79.50 -3.30
CA LEU A 3 -83.80 -78.71 -4.38
C LEU A 3 -85.20 -78.17 -4.02
N LYS A 4 -86.07 -79.02 -3.46
CA LYS A 4 -87.42 -78.63 -3.04
C LYS A 4 -87.40 -77.62 -1.90
N GLU A 5 -86.41 -77.74 -1.02
CA GLU A 5 -86.22 -76.83 0.11
C GLU A 5 -85.73 -75.45 -0.38
N SER A 6 -84.81 -75.41 -1.35
CA SER A 6 -84.37 -74.15 -1.96
C SER A 6 -85.47 -73.45 -2.77
N GLU A 7 -86.35 -74.20 -3.45
CA GLU A 7 -87.49 -73.62 -4.18
C GLU A 7 -88.55 -73.05 -3.24
N ALA A 8 -88.84 -73.74 -2.12
CA ALA A 8 -89.72 -73.23 -1.07
C ALA A 8 -89.16 -71.97 -0.41
N GLN A 9 -87.85 -71.92 -0.16
CA GLN A 9 -87.18 -70.73 0.37
C GLN A 9 -87.17 -69.56 -0.62
N PHE A 10 -86.91 -69.81 -1.90
CA PHE A 10 -86.92 -68.77 -2.94
C PHE A 10 -88.32 -68.17 -3.14
N SER A 11 -89.36 -69.01 -3.21
CA SER A 11 -90.75 -68.56 -3.35
C SER A 11 -91.23 -67.75 -2.14
N ALA A 12 -90.88 -68.17 -0.92
CA ALA A 12 -91.17 -67.42 0.29
C ALA A 12 -90.43 -66.06 0.33
N ALA A 13 -89.16 -66.03 -0.08
CA ALA A 13 -88.38 -64.80 -0.16
C ALA A 13 -88.89 -63.84 -1.26
N LEU A 14 -89.32 -64.36 -2.41
CA LEU A 14 -89.89 -63.58 -3.50
C LEU A 14 -91.22 -62.93 -3.08
N ALA A 15 -92.08 -63.67 -2.36
CA ALA A 15 -93.33 -63.13 -1.82
C ALA A 15 -93.13 -62.03 -0.77
N ALA A 16 -92.00 -62.03 -0.05
CA ALA A 16 -91.61 -60.98 0.88
C ALA A 16 -90.84 -59.83 0.21
N SER A 17 -90.54 -59.95 -1.09
CA SER A 17 -89.79 -58.97 -1.87
C SER A 17 -90.72 -57.95 -2.54
N PRO A 18 -90.21 -56.80 -3.01
CA PRO A 18 -90.99 -55.83 -3.77
C PRO A 18 -91.29 -56.28 -5.22
N PHE A 19 -90.85 -57.47 -5.64
CA PHE A 19 -91.05 -57.97 -7.00
C PHE A 19 -92.33 -58.79 -7.11
N ALA A 20 -93.15 -58.50 -8.12
CA ALA A 20 -94.43 -59.16 -8.34
C ALA A 20 -94.29 -60.64 -8.77
N ASP A 21 -93.22 -60.99 -9.49
CA ASP A 21 -92.95 -62.34 -9.95
C ASP A 21 -91.44 -62.58 -10.17
N GLN A 22 -91.08 -63.84 -10.47
CA GLN A 22 -89.69 -64.26 -10.69
C GLN A 22 -89.07 -63.56 -11.92
N GLN A 23 -89.88 -63.24 -12.94
CA GLN A 23 -89.39 -62.63 -14.17
C GLN A 23 -89.04 -61.15 -13.94
N ALA A 24 -89.82 -60.44 -13.14
CA ALA A 24 -89.55 -59.08 -12.68
C ALA A 24 -88.31 -59.02 -11.77
N PHE A 25 -88.11 -60.03 -10.91
CA PHE A 25 -86.88 -60.15 -10.12
C PHE A 25 -85.64 -60.34 -11.01
N LEU A 26 -85.70 -61.28 -11.96
CA LEU A 26 -84.58 -61.56 -12.87
C LEU A 26 -84.27 -60.36 -13.79
N ALA A 27 -85.30 -59.63 -14.24
CA ALA A 27 -85.13 -58.42 -15.05
C ALA A 27 -84.53 -57.25 -14.25
N ALA A 28 -84.74 -57.20 -12.93
CA ALA A 28 -84.16 -56.21 -12.05
C ALA A 28 -82.77 -56.59 -11.52
N LEU A 29 -82.31 -57.81 -11.81
CA LEU A 29 -80.99 -58.26 -11.41
C LEU A 29 -79.94 -57.50 -12.21
N LEU A 30 -79.22 -56.61 -11.53
CA LEU A 30 -78.07 -55.95 -12.12
C LEU A 30 -76.98 -56.97 -12.38
N ASP A 31 -76.30 -56.84 -13.52
CA ASP A 31 -75.06 -57.55 -13.75
C ASP A 31 -73.99 -57.10 -12.74
N GLU A 32 -73.07 -58.01 -12.45
CA GLU A 32 -72.05 -57.82 -11.42
C GLU A 32 -71.16 -56.59 -11.71
N GLU A 33 -70.93 -56.25 -12.99
CA GLU A 33 -70.17 -55.06 -13.37
C GLU A 33 -70.95 -53.76 -13.08
N ALA A 34 -72.22 -53.68 -13.46
CA ALA A 34 -73.06 -52.52 -13.15
C ALA A 34 -73.23 -52.32 -11.63
N ARG A 35 -73.42 -53.40 -10.87
CA ARG A 35 -73.51 -53.34 -9.41
C ARG A 35 -72.23 -52.78 -8.79
N ARG A 36 -71.06 -53.33 -9.17
CA ARG A 36 -69.75 -52.85 -8.67
C ARG A 36 -69.49 -51.40 -9.05
N ARG A 37 -69.89 -50.98 -10.25
CA ARG A 37 -69.76 -49.59 -10.70
C ARG A 37 -70.60 -48.64 -9.84
N LEU A 38 -71.86 -48.99 -9.57
CA LEU A 38 -72.75 -48.17 -8.75
C LEU A 38 -72.30 -48.13 -7.28
N GLU A 39 -71.82 -49.25 -6.73
CA GLU A 39 -71.25 -49.28 -5.37
C GLU A 39 -70.01 -48.39 -5.25
N ARG A 40 -69.09 -48.44 -6.23
CA ARG A 40 -67.93 -47.53 -6.28
C ARG A 40 -68.34 -46.06 -6.42
N LEU A 41 -69.33 -45.77 -7.27
CA LEU A 41 -69.84 -44.41 -7.44
C LEU A 41 -70.44 -43.88 -6.15
N LYS A 42 -71.27 -44.68 -5.46
CA LYS A 42 -71.86 -44.34 -4.17
C LYS A 42 -70.77 -44.05 -3.13
N GLN A 43 -69.79 -44.94 -2.97
CA GLN A 43 -68.68 -44.74 -2.03
C GLN A 43 -67.89 -43.46 -2.33
N THR A 44 -67.66 -43.16 -3.61
CA THR A 44 -66.96 -41.94 -4.04
C THR A 44 -67.77 -40.69 -3.67
N LEU A 45 -69.08 -40.70 -3.94
CA LEU A 45 -69.97 -39.58 -3.62
C LEU A 45 -70.10 -39.35 -2.12
N GLU A 46 -70.24 -40.41 -1.33
CA GLU A 46 -70.31 -40.34 0.14
C GLU A 46 -69.01 -39.78 0.74
N SER A 47 -67.85 -40.27 0.27
CA SER A 47 -66.53 -39.74 0.69
C SER A 47 -66.39 -38.26 0.34
N THR A 48 -66.77 -37.87 -0.89
CA THR A 48 -66.70 -36.48 -1.34
C THR A 48 -67.61 -35.57 -0.52
N LEU A 49 -68.82 -36.04 -0.20
CA LEU A 49 -69.77 -35.29 0.61
C LEU A 49 -69.25 -35.06 2.04
N GLN A 50 -68.71 -36.10 2.67
CA GLN A 50 -68.10 -36.00 4.00
C GLN A 50 -66.91 -35.03 4.01
N GLN A 51 -66.04 -35.11 3.01
CA GLN A 51 -64.89 -34.21 2.88
C GLN A 51 -65.34 -32.74 2.76
N ASN A 52 -66.32 -32.46 1.90
CA ASN A 52 -66.84 -31.11 1.71
C ASN A 52 -67.54 -30.57 2.96
N GLN A 53 -68.27 -31.42 3.70
CA GLN A 53 -68.88 -31.04 4.97
C GLN A 53 -67.83 -30.68 6.02
N ALA A 54 -66.76 -31.47 6.15
CA ALA A 54 -65.67 -31.19 7.07
C ALA A 54 -64.93 -29.88 6.71
N LEU A 55 -64.70 -29.62 5.41
CA LEU A 55 -64.10 -28.37 4.94
C LEU A 55 -64.99 -27.16 5.25
N ALA A 56 -66.29 -27.27 5.01
CA ALA A 56 -67.25 -26.20 5.29
C ALA A 56 -67.34 -25.88 6.79
N MET A 57 -67.31 -26.92 7.64
CA MET A 57 -67.28 -26.75 9.10
C MET A 57 -66.02 -26.03 9.56
N ARG A 58 -64.84 -26.48 9.13
CA ARG A 58 -63.55 -25.83 9.46
C ARG A 58 -63.49 -24.37 9.00
N ALA A 59 -64.00 -24.08 7.81
CA ALA A 59 -64.05 -22.71 7.30
C ALA A 59 -64.95 -21.80 8.16
N ARG A 60 -66.08 -22.31 8.65
CA ARG A 60 -66.97 -21.58 9.57
C ARG A 60 -66.31 -21.34 10.92
N GLU A 61 -65.72 -22.37 11.52
CA GLU A 61 -65.01 -22.25 12.79
C GLU A 61 -63.86 -21.24 12.72
N ALA A 62 -63.08 -21.26 11.64
CA ALA A 62 -62.01 -20.30 11.41
C ALA A 62 -62.54 -18.86 11.28
N LEU A 63 -63.65 -18.67 10.56
CA LEU A 63 -64.28 -17.37 10.39
C LEU A 63 -64.86 -16.82 11.71
N ASP A 64 -65.48 -17.68 12.51
CA ASP A 64 -66.03 -17.30 13.81
C ASP A 64 -64.90 -16.96 14.80
N SER A 65 -63.81 -17.73 14.80
CA SER A 65 -62.60 -17.43 15.59
C SER A 65 -62.02 -16.06 15.22
N HIS A 66 -61.86 -15.77 13.93
CA HIS A 66 -61.39 -14.47 13.44
C HIS A 66 -62.30 -13.30 13.81
N ARG A 67 -63.62 -13.51 13.88
CA ARG A 67 -64.58 -12.49 14.31
C ARG A 67 -64.55 -12.22 15.81
N GLN A 68 -64.30 -13.24 16.62
CA GLN A 68 -64.24 -13.12 18.08
C GLN A 68 -62.92 -12.55 18.58
N GLN A 69 -61.83 -12.76 17.84
CA GLN A 69 -60.50 -12.24 18.15
C GLN A 69 -59.94 -11.41 16.98
N PRO A 70 -60.53 -10.21 16.72
CA PRO A 70 -59.91 -9.29 15.79
C PRO A 70 -58.51 -8.90 16.29
N PRO A 71 -57.49 -8.81 15.40
CA PRO A 71 -56.16 -8.39 15.81
C PRO A 71 -56.22 -6.98 16.42
N ALA A 72 -55.66 -6.82 17.62
CA ALA A 72 -55.83 -5.63 18.47
C ALA A 72 -55.33 -4.31 17.87
N GLU A 73 -54.55 -4.34 16.79
CA GLU A 73 -53.91 -3.17 16.17
C GLU A 73 -54.37 -2.88 14.75
N THR A 74 -55.28 -3.69 14.18
CA THR A 74 -55.73 -3.49 12.80
C THR A 74 -57.06 -2.76 12.81
N ASP A 75 -57.07 -1.51 12.32
CA ASP A 75 -58.30 -0.80 12.02
C ASP A 75 -58.98 -1.49 10.82
N ILE A 76 -59.77 -2.53 11.10
CA ILE A 76 -60.48 -3.38 10.13
C ILE A 76 -61.52 -2.57 9.32
N SER A 77 -61.75 -1.30 9.70
CA SER A 77 -62.59 -0.36 8.94
C SER A 77 -61.85 0.29 7.76
N GLN A 78 -60.52 0.18 7.69
CA GLN A 78 -59.77 0.74 6.57
C GLN A 78 -59.97 -0.10 5.31
N PRO A 79 -60.24 0.54 4.15
CA PRO A 79 -60.30 -0.15 2.88
C PRO A 79 -58.99 -0.89 2.62
N LEU A 80 -59.10 -2.13 2.12
CA LEU A 80 -57.95 -2.97 1.77
C LEU A 80 -56.99 -2.24 0.83
N GLU A 81 -57.54 -1.43 -0.08
CA GLU A 81 -56.79 -0.61 -1.03
C GLU A 81 -55.83 0.36 -0.30
N ARG A 82 -56.28 0.98 0.80
CA ARG A 82 -55.48 1.95 1.55
C ARG A 82 -54.31 1.28 2.28
N VAL A 83 -54.53 0.08 2.82
CA VAL A 83 -53.48 -0.73 3.46
C VAL A 83 -52.46 -1.21 2.42
N GLN A 84 -52.93 -1.61 1.23
CA GLN A 84 -52.06 -2.00 0.12
C GLN A 84 -51.21 -0.85 -0.40
N GLU A 85 -51.78 0.35 -0.53
CA GLU A 85 -51.06 1.58 -0.89
C GLU A 85 -49.97 1.92 0.15
N GLN A 86 -50.32 1.90 1.44
CA GLN A 86 -49.35 2.13 2.51
C GLN A 86 -48.22 1.10 2.49
N LEU A 87 -48.54 -0.18 2.30
CA LEU A 87 -47.55 -1.25 2.24
C LEU A 87 -46.62 -1.09 1.03
N GLN A 88 -47.14 -0.69 -0.13
CA GLN A 88 -46.32 -0.37 -1.30
C GLN A 88 -45.39 0.83 -1.05
N GLN A 89 -45.89 1.89 -0.42
CA GLN A 89 -45.09 3.07 -0.06
C GLN A 89 -43.96 2.70 0.91
N LEU A 90 -44.28 1.99 2.00
CA LEU A 90 -43.30 1.52 2.98
C LEU A 90 -42.27 0.58 2.36
N THR A 91 -42.69 -0.34 1.49
CA THR A 91 -41.78 -1.24 0.77
C THR A 91 -40.81 -0.47 -0.12
N THR A 92 -41.29 0.59 -0.78
CA THR A 92 -40.46 1.46 -1.63
C THR A 92 -39.45 2.22 -0.79
N LEU A 93 -39.89 2.87 0.30
CA LEU A 93 -39.01 3.57 1.24
C LEU A 93 -37.95 2.66 1.86
N LEU A 94 -38.31 1.42 2.17
CA LEU A 94 -37.38 0.45 2.76
C LEU A 94 -36.30 0.03 1.75
N ARG A 95 -36.68 -0.16 0.47
CA ARG A 95 -35.72 -0.42 -0.62
C ARG A 95 -34.77 0.76 -0.83
N GLU A 96 -35.30 1.98 -0.89
CA GLU A 96 -34.49 3.19 -1.06
C GLU A 96 -33.50 3.40 0.10
N ASN A 97 -33.96 3.26 1.34
CA ASN A 97 -33.09 3.36 2.51
C ASN A 97 -32.02 2.27 2.53
N SER A 98 -32.36 1.04 2.15
CA SER A 98 -31.39 -0.06 2.09
C SER A 98 -30.32 0.21 1.02
N ALA A 99 -30.71 0.72 -0.15
CA ALA A 99 -29.78 1.11 -1.20
C ALA A 99 -28.85 2.24 -0.73
N ARG A 100 -29.41 3.28 -0.10
CA ARG A 100 -28.65 4.42 0.41
C ARG A 100 -27.70 4.03 1.54
N GLN A 101 -28.10 3.12 2.43
CA GLN A 101 -27.21 2.56 3.44
C GLN A 101 -26.04 1.78 2.81
N GLY A 102 -26.31 1.01 1.75
CA GLY A 102 -25.28 0.29 1.01
C GLY A 102 -24.26 1.25 0.39
N GLU A 103 -24.74 2.30 -0.27
CA GLU A 103 -23.90 3.34 -0.86
C GLU A 103 -23.02 4.03 0.19
N ILE A 104 -23.61 4.48 1.31
CA ILE A 104 -22.87 5.15 2.39
C ILE A 104 -21.82 4.21 3.00
N ARG A 105 -22.15 2.93 3.24
CA ARG A 105 -21.17 1.96 3.75
C ARG A 105 -20.00 1.79 2.80
N GLN A 106 -20.26 1.73 1.49
CA GLN A 106 -19.22 1.62 0.48
C GLN A 106 -18.33 2.86 0.44
N GLN A 107 -18.92 4.07 0.50
CA GLN A 107 -18.17 5.32 0.56
C GLN A 107 -17.29 5.40 1.82
N LEU A 108 -17.81 5.00 2.99
CA LEU A 108 -17.04 4.96 4.24
C LEU A 108 -15.87 3.98 4.15
N LYS A 109 -16.09 2.79 3.57
CA LYS A 109 -15.03 1.80 3.35
C LYS A 109 -13.93 2.37 2.44
N GLN A 110 -14.31 2.96 1.30
CA GLN A 110 -13.35 3.57 0.39
C GLN A 110 -12.58 4.73 1.04
N ASN A 111 -13.25 5.54 1.86
CA ASN A 111 -12.59 6.64 2.58
C ASN A 111 -11.56 6.11 3.59
N ALA A 112 -11.90 5.07 4.36
CA ALA A 112 -10.97 4.45 5.29
C ALA A 112 -9.73 3.86 4.58
N GLU A 113 -9.94 3.17 3.46
CA GLU A 113 -8.83 2.66 2.63
C GLU A 113 -7.97 3.79 2.05
N ASN A 114 -8.60 4.89 1.59
CA ASN A 114 -7.90 6.07 1.11
C ASN A 114 -7.07 6.74 2.21
N GLN A 115 -7.61 6.88 3.42
CA GLN A 115 -6.89 7.45 4.56
C GLN A 115 -5.66 6.62 4.92
N GLN A 116 -5.79 5.29 4.92
CA GLN A 116 -4.66 4.40 5.19
C GLN A 116 -3.57 4.51 4.10
N ARG A 117 -3.97 4.58 2.81
CA ARG A 117 -3.04 4.83 1.69
C ARG A 117 -2.36 6.20 1.80
N GLN A 118 -3.10 7.24 2.19
CA GLN A 118 -2.50 8.57 2.38
C GLN A 118 -1.49 8.58 3.53
N GLN A 119 -1.79 7.88 4.63
CA GLN A 119 -0.87 7.80 5.76
C GLN A 119 0.44 7.12 5.38
N SER A 120 0.39 6.01 4.63
CA SER A 120 1.61 5.33 4.18
C SER A 120 2.43 6.18 3.21
N LEU A 121 1.78 6.88 2.27
CA LEU A 121 2.45 7.81 1.36
C LEU A 121 3.11 8.97 2.10
N ARG A 122 2.45 9.55 3.12
CA ARG A 122 3.04 10.61 3.94
C ARG A 122 4.32 10.15 4.65
N GLN A 123 4.30 8.94 5.22
CA GLN A 123 5.50 8.38 5.86
C GLN A 123 6.64 8.15 4.86
N GLN A 124 6.33 7.74 3.63
CA GLN A 124 7.34 7.59 2.57
C GLN A 124 7.91 8.94 2.15
N MET A 125 7.06 9.95 1.99
CA MET A 125 7.49 11.32 1.67
C MET A 125 8.40 11.90 2.75
N GLU A 126 8.08 11.67 4.02
CA GLU A 126 8.87 12.18 5.14
C GLU A 126 10.25 11.52 5.21
N ARG A 127 10.34 10.20 4.97
CA ARG A 127 11.63 9.50 4.84
C ARG A 127 12.44 10.00 3.65
N ALA A 128 11.81 10.15 2.49
CA ALA A 128 12.48 10.67 1.30
C ALA A 128 12.96 12.11 1.50
N ALA A 129 12.21 12.94 2.24
CA ALA A 129 12.61 14.30 2.58
C ALA A 129 13.87 14.33 3.47
N GLN A 130 13.94 13.43 4.46
CA GLN A 130 15.13 13.26 5.30
C GLN A 130 16.34 12.83 4.47
N GLU A 131 16.18 11.84 3.59
CA GLU A 131 17.27 11.42 2.70
C GLU A 131 17.76 12.57 1.81
N VAL A 132 16.84 13.36 1.25
CA VAL A 132 17.20 14.54 0.44
C VAL A 132 17.92 15.60 1.27
N GLU A 133 17.56 15.79 2.52
CA GLU A 133 18.26 16.71 3.44
C GLU A 133 19.70 16.25 3.70
N ASP A 134 19.89 14.96 3.99
CA ASP A 134 21.21 14.35 4.20
C ASP A 134 22.09 14.49 2.95
N TRP A 135 21.54 14.15 1.78
CA TRP A 135 22.23 14.33 0.50
C TRP A 135 22.51 15.81 0.20
N GLY A 136 21.58 16.69 0.58
CA GLY A 136 21.73 18.14 0.47
C GLY A 136 22.92 18.65 1.29
N TRP A 137 23.04 18.19 2.53
CA TRP A 137 24.16 18.54 3.42
C TRP A 137 25.49 18.02 2.87
N LEU A 138 25.54 16.76 2.44
CA LEU A 138 26.74 16.18 1.83
C LEU A 138 27.14 16.93 0.56
N ASN A 139 26.16 17.27 -0.28
CA ASN A 139 26.40 18.03 -1.49
C ASN A 139 26.90 19.46 -1.19
N ALA A 140 26.33 20.11 -0.17
CA ALA A 140 26.79 21.41 0.30
C ALA A 140 28.21 21.35 0.90
N LEU A 141 28.64 20.23 1.49
CA LEU A 141 29.97 20.09 2.05
C LEU A 141 31.03 19.77 0.99
N ILE A 142 30.80 18.74 0.17
CA ILE A 142 31.81 18.18 -0.74
C ILE A 142 31.30 17.93 -2.16
N GLY A 143 30.00 18.11 -2.40
CA GLY A 143 29.39 17.80 -3.67
C GLY A 143 29.76 18.79 -4.76
N SER A 144 30.12 18.23 -5.91
CA SER A 144 30.18 18.93 -7.18
C SER A 144 30.06 17.95 -8.33
N ARG A 145 29.59 18.43 -9.48
CA ARG A 145 29.34 17.59 -10.66
C ARG A 145 30.64 16.99 -11.20
N GLU A 146 31.73 17.76 -11.25
CA GLU A 146 33.04 17.28 -11.68
C GLU A 146 33.88 16.64 -10.55
N GLY A 147 33.40 16.68 -9.29
CA GLY A 147 34.14 16.22 -8.11
C GLY A 147 35.31 17.12 -7.70
N ASP A 148 35.40 18.33 -8.27
CA ASP A 148 36.43 19.32 -7.99
C ASP A 148 36.43 19.82 -6.54
N LYS A 149 35.28 19.96 -5.88
CA LYS A 149 35.18 20.47 -4.52
C LYS A 149 35.87 19.57 -3.50
N PHE A 150 35.53 18.28 -3.51
CA PHE A 150 36.19 17.28 -2.66
C PHE A 150 37.68 17.14 -3.02
N ARG A 151 38.01 17.15 -4.32
CA ARG A 151 39.40 17.06 -4.79
C ARG A 151 40.24 18.23 -4.29
N LYS A 152 39.76 19.47 -4.41
CA LYS A 152 40.44 20.68 -3.90
C LYS A 152 40.61 20.63 -2.39
N PHE A 153 39.60 20.15 -1.65
CA PHE A 153 39.71 19.96 -0.21
C PHE A 153 40.83 18.97 0.16
N ALA A 154 40.83 17.77 -0.46
CA ALA A 154 41.86 16.75 -0.21
C ALA A 154 43.26 17.21 -0.66
N GLN A 155 43.35 17.92 -1.78
CA GLN A 155 44.59 18.54 -2.26
C GLN A 155 45.07 19.63 -1.31
N GLY A 156 44.17 20.43 -0.71
CA GLY A 156 44.53 21.42 0.31
C GLY A 156 45.19 20.79 1.53
N LEU A 157 44.70 19.65 2.01
CA LEU A 157 45.36 18.90 3.10
C LEU A 157 46.75 18.37 2.70
N THR A 158 46.89 17.94 1.45
CA THR A 158 48.18 17.49 0.91
C THR A 158 49.16 18.65 0.79
N LEU A 159 48.66 19.82 0.36
CA LEU A 159 49.41 21.06 0.27
C LEU A 159 49.84 21.56 1.65
N ASP A 160 48.99 21.46 2.68
CA ASP A 160 49.37 21.80 4.06
C ASP A 160 50.58 20.96 4.53
N ASN A 161 50.58 19.66 4.22
CA ASN A 161 51.74 18.80 4.52
C ASN A 161 52.98 19.16 3.69
N LEU A 162 52.79 19.48 2.40
CA LEU A 162 53.88 19.93 1.53
C LEU A 162 54.50 21.24 2.03
N VAL A 163 53.68 22.19 2.45
CA VAL A 163 54.11 23.48 3.02
C VAL A 163 54.90 23.27 4.29
N TRP A 164 54.47 22.35 5.16
CA TRP A 164 55.20 22.00 6.37
C TRP A 164 56.61 21.46 6.07
N LEU A 165 56.72 20.51 5.13
CA LEU A 165 58.01 19.98 4.67
C LEU A 165 58.86 21.06 3.99
N ALA A 166 58.26 21.91 3.15
CA ALA A 166 58.95 22.99 2.46
C ALA A 166 59.50 24.03 3.43
N ASN A 167 58.77 24.35 4.51
CA ASN A 167 59.26 25.23 5.56
C ASN A 167 60.44 24.65 6.33
N HIS A 168 60.46 23.33 6.54
CA HIS A 168 61.62 22.66 7.11
C HIS A 168 62.85 22.84 6.21
N GLN A 169 62.69 22.70 4.88
CA GLN A 169 63.79 22.90 3.95
C GLN A 169 64.18 24.38 3.78
N LEU A 170 63.23 25.31 3.76
CA LEU A 170 63.48 26.75 3.72
C LEU A 170 64.28 27.24 4.94
N ASN A 171 63.98 26.70 6.11
CA ASN A 171 64.74 26.98 7.34
C ASN A 171 66.19 26.51 7.25
N ARG A 172 66.46 25.40 6.54
CA ARG A 172 67.83 24.93 6.27
C ARG A 172 68.56 25.79 5.24
N LEU A 173 67.84 26.34 4.26
CA LEU A 173 68.41 27.09 3.15
C LEU A 173 68.70 28.56 3.46
N HIS A 174 67.75 29.31 4.03
CA HIS A 174 67.91 30.76 4.19
C HIS A 174 67.16 31.35 5.40
N GLY A 175 66.24 30.61 6.05
CA GLY A 175 65.63 30.96 7.34
C GLY A 175 64.76 32.23 7.41
N ARG A 176 64.78 33.07 6.37
CA ARG A 176 64.03 34.35 6.32
C ARG A 176 62.56 34.18 5.95
N TYR A 177 62.26 33.24 5.05
CA TYR A 177 60.92 33.07 4.49
C TYR A 177 60.25 31.80 4.97
N LEU A 178 58.96 31.90 5.28
CA LEU A 178 58.08 30.76 5.50
C LEU A 178 56.96 30.79 4.45
N LEU A 179 56.54 29.61 4.03
CA LEU A 179 55.35 29.40 3.22
C LEU A 179 54.14 29.15 4.11
N GLN A 180 53.00 29.69 3.71
CA GLN A 180 51.71 29.36 4.28
C GLN A 180 50.68 29.19 3.17
N ARG A 181 49.64 28.40 3.43
CA ARG A 181 48.51 28.28 2.51
C ARG A 181 47.55 29.44 2.72
N LYS A 182 47.07 30.02 1.63
CA LYS A 182 46.11 31.11 1.67
C LYS A 182 44.76 30.63 2.20
N ALA A 183 44.13 31.39 3.09
CA ALA A 183 42.84 31.01 3.66
C ALA A 183 41.67 31.09 2.65
N SER A 184 41.78 31.97 1.65
CA SER A 184 40.71 32.24 0.69
C SER A 184 40.68 31.28 -0.51
N ASP A 185 41.80 30.62 -0.82
CA ASP A 185 41.88 29.65 -1.91
C ASP A 185 42.61 28.39 -1.43
N ALA A 186 41.98 27.25 -1.63
CA ALA A 186 42.44 25.97 -1.11
C ALA A 186 43.80 25.53 -1.66
N LEU A 187 44.30 26.12 -2.75
CA LEU A 187 45.53 25.70 -3.43
C LEU A 187 46.54 26.82 -3.72
N GLU A 188 46.34 28.02 -3.16
CA GLU A 188 47.32 29.12 -3.30
C GLU A 188 48.26 29.20 -2.10
N LEU A 189 49.51 29.61 -2.37
CA LEU A 189 50.55 29.82 -1.37
C LEU A 189 50.86 31.31 -1.21
N GLU A 190 51.18 31.67 0.02
CA GLU A 190 51.68 32.98 0.42
C GLU A 190 53.01 32.81 1.15
N VAL A 191 53.80 33.88 1.16
CA VAL A 191 55.11 33.93 1.81
C VAL A 191 55.03 34.86 3.01
N VAL A 192 55.55 34.42 4.14
CA VAL A 192 55.71 35.21 5.36
C VAL A 192 57.19 35.62 5.44
N ASP A 193 57.45 36.92 5.42
CA ASP A 193 58.79 37.48 5.61
C ASP A 193 59.04 37.74 7.10
N THR A 194 59.82 36.86 7.73
CA THR A 194 60.08 36.91 9.18
C THR A 194 60.94 38.12 9.57
N TRP A 195 61.70 38.70 8.63
CA TRP A 195 62.50 39.90 8.89
C TRP A 195 61.68 41.19 8.81
N GLN A 196 60.44 41.09 8.33
CA GLN A 196 59.50 42.20 8.24
C GLN A 196 58.29 42.01 9.17
N ALA A 197 58.54 41.58 10.41
CA ALA A 197 57.51 41.37 11.42
C ALA A 197 56.36 40.47 10.92
N ASP A 198 56.74 39.35 10.27
CA ASP A 198 55.83 38.35 9.71
C ASP A 198 54.86 38.91 8.66
N ALA A 199 55.34 39.83 7.82
CA ALA A 199 54.56 40.39 6.73
C ALA A 199 54.20 39.30 5.69
N VAL A 200 52.89 39.14 5.44
CA VAL A 200 52.36 38.20 4.44
C VAL A 200 52.37 38.84 3.06
N ARG A 201 52.93 38.14 2.08
CA ARG A 201 53.09 38.59 0.70
C ARG A 201 52.67 37.51 -0.29
N ASP A 202 52.19 37.94 -1.44
CA ASP A 202 51.94 37.04 -2.57
C ASP A 202 53.28 36.57 -3.16
N THR A 203 53.34 35.29 -3.55
CA THR A 203 54.54 34.68 -4.15
C THR A 203 55.01 35.40 -5.42
N ARG A 204 54.12 36.11 -6.12
CA ARG A 204 54.44 36.92 -7.30
C ARG A 204 55.30 38.15 -7.03
N THR A 205 55.45 38.55 -5.76
CA THR A 205 56.20 39.75 -5.36
C THR A 205 57.66 39.45 -4.97
N LEU A 206 58.05 38.17 -5.00
CA LEU A 206 59.41 37.74 -4.69
C LEU A 206 60.40 38.17 -5.79
N SER A 207 61.65 38.42 -5.38
CA SER A 207 62.76 38.61 -6.32
C SER A 207 63.15 37.29 -7.01
N GLY A 208 64.01 37.37 -8.04
CA GLY A 208 64.44 36.19 -8.80
C GLY A 208 65.14 35.13 -7.95
N GLY A 209 66.04 35.55 -7.05
CA GLY A 209 66.74 34.63 -6.13
C GLY A 209 65.82 34.07 -5.04
N GLU A 210 64.91 34.89 -4.51
CA GLU A 210 63.92 34.45 -3.52
C GLU A 210 62.95 33.41 -4.10
N SER A 211 62.48 33.64 -5.32
CA SER A 211 61.61 32.70 -6.04
C SER A 211 62.32 31.36 -6.30
N PHE A 212 63.63 31.40 -6.59
CA PHE A 212 64.43 30.19 -6.78
C PHE A 212 64.54 29.38 -5.49
N LEU A 213 64.88 30.01 -4.36
CA LEU A 213 64.96 29.32 -3.06
C LEU A 213 63.62 28.69 -2.64
N VAL A 214 62.52 29.43 -2.81
CA VAL A 214 61.17 28.92 -2.53
C VAL A 214 60.82 27.73 -3.41
N SER A 215 61.14 27.80 -4.71
CA SER A 215 60.88 26.70 -5.65
C SER A 215 61.74 25.47 -5.36
N LEU A 216 63.02 25.67 -5.01
CA LEU A 216 63.94 24.60 -4.62
C LEU A 216 63.47 23.88 -3.35
N ALA A 217 63.11 24.63 -2.32
CA ALA A 217 62.59 24.06 -1.07
C ALA A 217 61.30 23.27 -1.30
N LEU A 218 60.40 23.78 -2.15
CA LEU A 218 59.16 23.09 -2.51
C LEU A 218 59.43 21.82 -3.32
N ALA A 219 60.41 21.82 -4.23
CA ALA A 219 60.79 20.66 -5.03
C ALA A 219 61.38 19.54 -4.15
N LEU A 220 62.24 19.89 -3.20
CA LEU A 220 62.80 18.95 -2.22
C LEU A 220 61.70 18.38 -1.31
N ALA A 221 60.83 19.24 -0.79
CA ALA A 221 59.69 18.83 0.02
C ALA A 221 58.71 17.92 -0.75
N LEU A 222 58.52 18.15 -2.05
CA LEU A 222 57.70 17.30 -2.89
C LEU A 222 58.35 15.93 -3.10
N SER A 223 59.67 15.87 -3.26
CA SER A 223 60.43 14.62 -3.31
C SER A 223 60.21 13.80 -2.03
N ASP A 224 60.35 14.45 -0.87
CA ASP A 224 60.14 13.82 0.44
C ASP A 224 58.70 13.33 0.62
N LEU A 225 57.72 14.14 0.21
CA LEU A 225 56.30 13.81 0.30
C LEU A 225 55.93 12.56 -0.53
N VAL A 226 56.54 12.38 -1.71
CA VAL A 226 56.25 11.27 -2.64
C VAL A 226 57.08 10.02 -2.33
N SER A 227 58.25 10.18 -1.67
CA SER A 227 59.21 9.12 -1.36
C SER A 227 58.60 7.91 -0.61
N HIS A 228 57.55 8.11 0.18
CA HIS A 228 56.83 7.02 0.86
C HIS A 228 56.08 6.04 -0.06
N LYS A 229 55.71 6.46 -1.29
CA LYS A 229 55.03 5.59 -2.27
C LYS A 229 55.89 5.27 -3.48
N THR A 230 56.81 6.14 -3.86
CA THR A 230 57.73 5.94 -4.99
C THR A 230 58.97 6.80 -4.73
N ARG A 231 60.13 6.16 -4.65
CA ARG A 231 61.40 6.87 -4.46
C ARG A 231 61.71 7.68 -5.72
N ILE A 232 61.88 8.99 -5.56
CA ILE A 232 62.37 9.89 -6.60
C ILE A 232 63.83 10.19 -6.25
N ASP A 233 64.75 9.50 -6.93
CA ASP A 233 66.19 9.56 -6.62
C ASP A 233 66.97 10.56 -7.51
N SER A 234 66.27 11.34 -8.35
CA SER A 234 66.89 12.31 -9.26
C SER A 234 66.06 13.58 -9.40
N LEU A 235 66.69 14.74 -9.19
CA LEU A 235 66.12 16.08 -9.33
C LEU A 235 67.00 16.88 -10.31
N PHE A 236 66.40 17.40 -11.39
CA PHE A 236 67.10 18.27 -12.34
C PHE A 236 66.73 19.73 -12.05
N LEU A 237 67.74 20.59 -11.91
CA LEU A 237 67.61 22.03 -11.71
C LEU A 237 68.21 22.73 -12.93
N ASP A 238 67.42 23.57 -13.62
CA ASP A 238 67.86 24.29 -14.82
C ASP A 238 67.95 25.79 -14.51
N GLU A 239 69.13 26.38 -14.73
CA GLU A 239 69.38 27.85 -14.80
C GLU A 239 69.03 28.74 -13.58
N GLY A 240 68.85 28.16 -12.39
CA GLY A 240 68.38 28.93 -11.21
C GLY A 240 69.45 29.50 -10.27
N PHE A 241 70.69 29.02 -10.34
CA PHE A 241 71.75 29.42 -9.39
C PHE A 241 72.40 30.77 -9.71
N GLY A 242 72.32 31.24 -10.97
CA GLY A 242 72.94 32.50 -11.41
C GLY A 242 72.23 33.76 -10.91
N THR A 243 71.06 33.64 -10.30
CA THR A 243 70.30 34.76 -9.71
C THR A 243 70.53 34.92 -8.20
N LEU A 244 71.28 33.99 -7.59
CA LEU A 244 71.68 34.06 -6.19
C LEU A 244 72.98 34.85 -6.04
N ASP A 245 73.09 35.56 -4.92
CA ASP A 245 74.36 36.08 -4.44
C ASP A 245 75.25 34.94 -3.89
N SER A 246 76.57 35.18 -3.84
CA SER A 246 77.55 34.13 -3.51
C SER A 246 77.32 33.47 -2.16
N GLU A 247 76.85 34.22 -1.15
CA GLU A 247 76.60 33.72 0.20
C GLU A 247 75.38 32.78 0.24
N THR A 248 74.31 33.13 -0.48
CA THR A 248 73.10 32.30 -0.60
C THR A 248 73.35 31.05 -1.45
N LEU A 249 74.22 31.14 -2.46
CA LEU A 249 74.62 30.00 -3.27
C LEU A 249 75.36 28.94 -2.45
N ASP A 250 76.36 29.36 -1.67
CA ASP A 250 77.15 28.45 -0.82
C ASP A 250 76.24 27.77 0.23
N THR A 251 75.34 28.53 0.86
CA THR A 251 74.38 27.97 1.83
C THR A 251 73.40 26.98 1.19
N ALA A 252 72.98 27.25 -0.05
CA ALA A 252 72.10 26.34 -0.78
C ALA A 252 72.82 25.03 -1.13
N LEU A 253 74.09 25.10 -1.55
CA LEU A 253 74.94 23.93 -1.85
C LEU A 253 75.21 23.09 -0.58
N ASP A 254 75.53 23.73 0.54
CA ASP A 254 75.75 23.06 1.82
C ASP A 254 74.49 22.36 2.35
N ALA A 255 73.30 22.88 2.04
CA ALA A 255 72.03 22.26 2.43
C ALA A 255 71.57 21.13 1.50
N LEU A 256 72.18 21.01 0.30
CA LEU A 256 71.95 19.99 -0.72
C LEU A 256 72.86 18.77 -0.54
N ASP A 257 74.04 18.94 0.03
CA ASP A 257 74.96 17.87 0.49
C ASP A 257 74.42 17.12 1.74
#